data_AF-A0A1Q8HY97-F1
#
_entry.id   AF-A0A1Q8HY97-F1
#
_cell.length_a   1.000
_cell.length_b   1.000
_cell.length_c   1.000
_cell.angle_alpha   90.00
_cell.angle_beta   90.00
_cell.angle_gamma   90.00
#
_symmetry.space_group_name_H-M   'P 1'
#
loop_
_entity.id
_entity.type
_entity.pdbx_description
1 polymer ?
#
loop_
_entity_poly.entity_id
_entity_poly.type
_entity_poly.pdbx_seq_one_letter_code
_entity_poly.pdbx_strand_id
1 'polypeptide(L)'
;MSVDFYWHGGGDGTQEQHIALAVEALMAALKKRPHRLWSPFNERYTRTEFRKRLEKAARGDLQPPGEIKSLRAGDILFEIRWTGINVHERQPTGSERHTTAEVRLIHAQPYDELGLCVLGLHAHEKEIIDGDAQATKRLQDDQIDLAEQLFSSGRSTCWGVQRRSQHGSKLPTRTP
;
A
#
# COMPACT_ATOMS: atom_id res chain seq x y z
N MET A 1 19.52 -5.63 0.99
CA MET A 1 19.66 -4.18 1.27
C MET A 1 18.37 -3.74 1.91
N SER A 2 18.40 -3.02 3.03
CA SER A 2 17.17 -2.43 3.58
C SER A 2 16.68 -1.31 2.65
N VAL A 3 15.37 -1.13 2.58
CA VAL A 3 14.68 -0.12 1.79
C VAL A 3 13.92 0.77 2.79
N ASP A 4 14.04 2.09 2.67
CA ASP A 4 13.25 2.96 3.55
C ASP A 4 11.76 2.86 3.22
N PHE A 5 10.92 2.59 4.22
CA PHE A 5 9.48 2.70 4.05
C PHE A 5 8.97 4.08 4.49
N TYR A 6 8.28 4.75 3.57
CA TYR A 6 7.57 6.00 3.75
C TYR A 6 6.08 5.81 3.46
N TRP A 7 5.29 6.70 4.04
CA TRP A 7 3.86 6.85 3.79
C TRP A 7 3.62 8.30 3.42
N HIS A 8 2.90 8.55 2.33
CA HIS A 8 2.57 9.89 1.86
C HIS A 8 1.92 10.73 2.96
N GLY A 9 2.46 11.92 3.21
CA GLY A 9 2.03 12.82 4.30
C GLY A 9 2.43 12.35 5.70
N GLY A 10 3.34 11.37 5.81
CA GLY A 10 3.78 10.82 7.10
C GLY A 10 4.82 11.65 7.86
N GLY A 11 5.28 12.78 7.30
CA GLY A 11 6.19 13.72 7.96
C GLY A 11 7.60 13.18 8.15
N ASP A 12 8.19 13.49 9.30
CA ASP A 12 9.55 13.13 9.72
C ASP A 12 9.60 11.85 10.58
N GLY A 13 8.53 11.06 10.56
CA GLY A 13 8.39 9.86 11.37
C GLY A 13 9.42 8.76 11.09
N THR A 14 9.59 7.88 12.06
CA THR A 14 10.40 6.66 11.94
C THR A 14 9.77 5.67 10.96
N GLN A 15 10.55 4.72 10.46
CA GLN A 15 10.04 3.66 9.58
C GLN A 15 8.83 2.94 10.17
N GLU A 16 8.88 2.65 11.48
CA GLU A 16 7.77 2.01 12.19
C GLU A 16 6.51 2.89 12.19
N GLN A 17 6.65 4.20 12.39
CA GLN A 17 5.52 5.12 12.33
C GLN A 17 4.89 5.18 10.94
N HIS A 18 5.69 5.21 9.87
CA HIS A 18 5.14 5.17 8.50
C HIS A 18 4.50 3.83 8.16
N ILE A 19 5.05 2.71 8.64
CA ILE A 19 4.39 1.40 8.52
C ILE A 19 3.06 1.41 9.28
N ALA A 20 3.01 1.97 10.49
CA ALA A 20 1.78 2.08 11.26
C ALA A 20 0.72 2.90 10.52
N LEU A 21 1.08 4.04 9.91
CA LEU A 21 0.19 4.84 9.08
C LEU A 21 -0.36 4.04 7.88
N ALA A 22 0.48 3.28 7.20
CA ALA A 22 0.06 2.41 6.10
C ALA A 22 -0.89 1.29 6.58
N VAL A 23 -0.65 0.71 7.77
CA VAL A 23 -1.57 -0.27 8.38
C VAL A 23 -2.92 0.36 8.67
N GLU A 24 -2.97 1.57 9.23
CA GLU A 24 -4.25 2.28 9.44
C GLU A 24 -4.97 2.53 8.13
N ALA A 25 -4.27 2.94 7.07
CA ALA A 25 -4.86 3.15 5.75
C ALA A 25 -5.44 1.85 5.15
N LEU A 26 -4.73 0.73 5.28
CA LEU A 26 -5.20 -0.59 4.84
C LEU A 26 -6.43 -1.06 5.64
N MET A 27 -6.41 -0.86 6.96
CA MET A 27 -7.57 -1.15 7.82
C MET A 27 -8.77 -0.27 7.48
N ALA A 28 -8.54 1.02 7.24
CA ALA A 28 -9.57 1.96 6.81
C ALA A 28 -10.18 1.53 5.47
N ALA A 29 -9.36 1.11 4.51
CA ALA A 29 -9.82 0.58 3.23
C ALA A 29 -10.76 -0.61 3.40
N LEU A 30 -10.43 -1.57 4.29
CA LEU A 30 -11.31 -2.69 4.60
C LEU A 30 -12.58 -2.23 5.35
N LYS A 31 -12.47 -1.27 6.27
CA LYS A 31 -13.59 -0.79 7.08
C LYS A 31 -14.59 0.09 6.31
N LYS A 32 -14.26 0.53 5.08
CA LYS A 32 -15.20 1.26 4.21
C LYS A 32 -16.49 0.49 3.90
N ARG A 33 -16.45 -0.86 3.93
CA ARG A 33 -17.66 -1.68 3.73
C ARG A 33 -18.47 -1.76 5.04
N PRO A 34 -19.67 -1.13 5.10
CA PRO A 34 -20.43 -0.98 6.35
C PRO A 34 -20.98 -2.30 6.90
N HIS A 35 -21.09 -3.33 6.07
CA HIS A 35 -21.61 -4.65 6.44
C HIS A 35 -20.57 -5.54 7.13
N ARG A 36 -19.33 -5.07 7.29
CA ARG A 36 -18.27 -5.85 7.95
C ARG A 36 -18.41 -5.87 9.45
N LEU A 37 -18.36 -7.08 9.99
CA LEU A 37 -18.34 -7.36 11.41
C LEU A 37 -16.89 -7.48 11.87
N TRP A 38 -16.49 -6.63 12.80
CA TRP A 38 -15.15 -6.61 13.36
C TRP A 38 -15.17 -7.13 14.78
N SER A 39 -14.46 -8.23 15.03
CA SER A 39 -14.06 -8.61 16.38
C SER A 39 -12.67 -8.04 16.68
N PRO A 40 -12.35 -7.73 17.95
CA PRO A 40 -11.01 -7.28 18.33
C PRO A 40 -9.90 -8.26 17.90
N PHE A 41 -10.21 -9.56 17.92
CA PHE A 41 -9.29 -10.61 17.47
C PHE A 41 -9.00 -10.52 15.97
N ASN A 42 -10.04 -10.46 15.14
CA ASN A 42 -9.90 -10.38 13.68
C ASN A 42 -9.19 -9.10 13.25
N GLU A 43 -9.49 -7.97 13.91
CA GLU A 43 -8.80 -6.70 13.66
C GLU A 43 -7.30 -6.81 13.99
N ARG A 44 -6.94 -7.34 15.16
CA ARG A 44 -5.53 -7.52 15.55
C ARG A 44 -4.79 -8.45 14.59
N TYR A 45 -5.42 -9.56 14.20
CA TYR A 45 -4.85 -10.50 13.24
C TYR A 45 -4.58 -9.83 11.89
N THR A 46 -5.57 -9.13 11.34
CA THR A 46 -5.46 -8.43 10.05
C THR A 46 -4.39 -7.36 10.06
N ARG A 47 -4.31 -6.56 11.14
CA ARG A 47 -3.25 -5.56 11.34
C ARG A 47 -1.85 -6.19 11.34
N THR A 48 -1.71 -7.37 11.95
CA THR A 48 -0.46 -8.11 12.00
C THR A 48 -0.04 -8.59 10.60
N GLU A 49 -0.99 -9.12 9.81
CA GLU A 49 -0.74 -9.55 8.43
C GLU A 49 -0.34 -8.40 7.50
N PHE A 50 -0.96 -7.22 7.66
CA PHE A 50 -0.55 -6.02 6.96
C PHE A 50 0.86 -5.60 7.35
N ARG A 51 1.12 -5.44 8.65
CA ARG A 51 2.43 -5.03 9.17
C ARG A 51 3.55 -5.96 8.69
N LYS A 52 3.38 -7.28 8.80
CA LYS A 52 4.38 -8.28 8.39
C LYS A 52 4.79 -8.13 6.91
N ARG A 53 3.83 -7.86 6.03
CA ARG A 53 4.08 -7.66 4.59
C ARG A 53 4.78 -6.32 4.31
N LEU A 54 4.42 -5.26 5.04
CA LEU A 54 5.05 -3.94 4.92
C LEU A 54 6.49 -3.96 5.44
N GLU A 55 6.76 -4.67 6.54
CA GLU A 55 8.12 -4.92 7.02
C GLU A 55 8.93 -5.74 6.02
N LYS A 56 8.29 -6.69 5.32
CA LYS A 56 8.91 -7.43 4.21
C LYS A 56 9.24 -6.51 3.03
N ALA A 57 8.37 -5.54 2.72
CA ALA A 57 8.64 -4.49 1.73
C ALA A 57 9.86 -3.63 2.14
N ALA A 58 9.94 -3.22 3.40
CA ALA A 58 11.07 -2.46 3.95
C ALA A 58 12.41 -3.25 3.94
N ARG A 59 12.37 -4.58 3.84
CA ARG A 59 13.57 -5.40 3.65
C ARG A 59 13.92 -5.63 2.17
N GLY A 60 13.04 -5.23 1.24
CA GLY A 60 13.19 -5.52 -0.19
C GLY A 60 12.89 -6.98 -0.55
N ASP A 61 12.15 -7.71 0.30
CA ASP A 61 12.01 -9.17 0.20
C ASP A 61 10.70 -9.62 -0.49
N LEU A 62 9.87 -8.69 -0.99
CA LEU A 62 8.58 -9.04 -1.62
C LEU A 62 8.78 -9.91 -2.87
N GLN A 63 7.95 -10.95 -2.99
CA GLN A 63 8.05 -11.94 -4.05
C GLN A 63 7.03 -11.69 -5.17
N PRO A 64 7.46 -11.44 -6.42
CA PRO A 64 6.56 -11.34 -7.56
C PRO A 64 6.06 -12.74 -8.02
N PRO A 65 4.90 -12.82 -8.69
CA PRO A 65 3.87 -11.78 -8.83
C PRO A 65 2.87 -11.77 -7.66
N GLY A 66 3.05 -12.67 -6.68
CA GLY A 66 2.08 -12.94 -5.61
C GLY A 66 1.95 -11.82 -4.60
N GLU A 67 3.05 -11.16 -4.24
CA GLU A 67 3.08 -10.11 -3.22
C GLU A 67 3.30 -8.72 -3.80
N ILE A 68 3.93 -8.61 -4.97
CA ILE A 68 4.19 -7.34 -5.65
C ILE A 68 3.99 -7.45 -7.15
N LYS A 69 3.49 -6.39 -7.77
CA LYS A 69 3.30 -6.27 -9.23
C LYS A 69 3.64 -4.85 -9.71
N SER A 70 4.38 -4.73 -10.81
CA SER A 70 4.58 -3.45 -11.50
C SER A 70 3.29 -2.96 -12.19
N LEU A 71 3.06 -1.65 -12.16
CA LEU A 71 1.92 -0.98 -12.77
C LEU A 71 2.31 -0.27 -14.08
N ARG A 72 1.31 0.25 -14.81
CA ARG A 72 1.50 0.83 -16.14
C ARG A 72 2.40 2.06 -16.21
N ALA A 73 2.64 2.77 -15.10
CA ALA A 73 3.49 3.96 -15.04
C ALA A 73 5.00 3.67 -15.05
N GLY A 74 5.42 2.54 -15.63
CA GLY A 74 6.82 2.11 -15.72
C GLY A 74 7.39 1.61 -14.40
N ASP A 75 8.73 1.61 -14.30
CA ASP A 75 9.51 1.05 -13.18
C ASP A 75 9.41 1.86 -11.87
N ILE A 76 8.44 2.77 -11.76
CA ILE A 76 8.26 3.66 -10.59
C ILE A 76 7.08 3.23 -9.72
N LEU A 77 5.95 2.80 -10.29
CA LEU A 77 4.74 2.44 -9.55
C LEU A 77 4.54 0.93 -9.47
N PHE A 78 4.22 0.48 -8.26
CA PHE A 78 4.02 -0.92 -7.94
C PHE A 78 2.84 -1.10 -6.98
N GLU A 79 2.28 -2.30 -6.99
CA GLU A 79 1.19 -2.71 -6.10
C GLU A 79 1.67 -3.84 -5.19
N ILE A 80 1.60 -3.63 -3.87
CA ILE A 80 1.70 -4.70 -2.87
C ILE A 80 0.33 -5.36 -2.72
N ARG A 81 0.31 -6.70 -2.69
CA ARG A 81 -0.90 -7.51 -2.77
C ARG A 81 -1.12 -8.33 -1.50
N TRP A 82 -2.34 -8.22 -0.95
CA TRP A 82 -2.90 -9.16 0.00
C TRP A 82 -4.10 -9.83 -0.64
N THR A 83 -4.01 -11.13 -0.83
CA THR A 83 -5.10 -11.99 -1.29
C THR A 83 -5.60 -12.83 -0.13
N GLY A 84 -6.90 -13.06 -0.04
CA GLY A 84 -7.44 -13.99 0.95
C GLY A 84 -7.55 -13.43 2.37
N ILE A 85 -7.71 -12.11 2.55
CA ILE A 85 -7.90 -11.54 3.90
C ILE A 85 -9.27 -11.97 4.42
N ASN A 86 -9.29 -12.78 5.48
CA ASN A 86 -10.53 -13.25 6.09
C ASN A 86 -11.36 -12.06 6.60
N VAL A 87 -12.59 -11.94 6.11
CA VAL A 87 -13.56 -10.95 6.56
C VAL A 87 -14.87 -11.63 6.92
N HIS A 88 -15.58 -11.01 7.85
CA HIS A 88 -16.89 -11.46 8.28
C HIS A 88 -17.91 -10.37 7.95
N GLU A 89 -18.99 -10.72 7.27
CA GLU A 89 -19.96 -9.77 6.75
C GLU A 89 -21.38 -10.19 7.11
N ARG A 90 -22.23 -9.21 7.44
CA ARG A 90 -23.67 -9.40 7.62
C ARG A 90 -24.39 -9.10 6.31
N GLN A 91 -25.08 -10.10 5.77
CA GLN A 91 -25.87 -9.95 4.57
C GLN A 91 -27.12 -9.10 4.83
N PRO A 92 -27.73 -8.51 3.78
CA PRO A 92 -29.01 -7.81 3.89
C PRO A 92 -30.13 -8.66 4.49
N THR A 93 -30.07 -9.98 4.30
CA THR A 93 -31.02 -10.96 4.84
C THR A 93 -30.82 -11.25 6.34
N GLY A 94 -29.83 -10.64 6.98
CA GLY A 94 -29.48 -10.83 8.39
C GLY A 94 -28.55 -12.01 8.65
N SER A 95 -28.34 -12.90 7.67
CA SER A 95 -27.37 -14.00 7.79
C SER A 95 -25.93 -13.49 7.80
N GLU A 96 -25.04 -14.20 8.49
CA GLU A 96 -23.62 -13.87 8.54
C GLU A 96 -22.83 -14.77 7.57
N ARG A 97 -21.80 -14.19 6.93
CA ARG A 97 -20.97 -14.87 5.93
C ARG A 97 -19.49 -14.63 6.19
N HIS A 98 -18.75 -15.72 6.30
CA HIS A 98 -17.29 -15.69 6.22
C HIS A 98 -16.86 -15.70 4.75
N THR A 99 -16.01 -14.74 4.38
CA THR A 99 -15.47 -14.63 3.02
C THR A 99 -14.06 -14.03 3.07
N THR A 100 -13.48 -13.78 1.91
CA THR A 100 -12.15 -13.19 1.80
C THR A 100 -12.17 -11.93 0.96
N ALA A 101 -11.43 -10.92 1.40
CA ALA A 101 -11.18 -9.69 0.67
C ALA A 101 -9.81 -9.70 0.01
N GLU A 102 -9.69 -8.95 -1.08
CA GLU A 102 -8.42 -8.60 -1.69
C GLU A 102 -8.07 -7.15 -1.35
N VAL A 103 -6.88 -6.91 -0.81
CA VAL A 103 -6.43 -5.56 -0.41
C VAL A 103 -5.12 -5.26 -1.11
N ARG A 104 -4.94 -4.00 -1.48
CA ARG A 104 -3.81 -3.48 -2.25
C ARG A 104 -3.26 -2.23 -1.61
N LEU A 105 -1.95 -2.06 -1.74
CA LEU A 105 -1.25 -0.81 -1.50
C LEU A 105 -0.47 -0.44 -2.74
N ILE A 106 -0.82 0.68 -3.37
CA ILE A 106 -0.06 1.25 -4.47
C ILE A 106 1.03 2.14 -3.89
N HIS A 107 2.28 1.91 -4.30
CA HIS A 107 3.43 2.68 -3.88
C HIS A 107 4.30 3.11 -5.06
N ALA A 108 5.08 4.16 -4.84
CA ALA A 108 6.13 4.60 -5.75
C ALA A 108 7.53 4.27 -5.22
N GLN A 109 8.52 4.35 -6.12
CA GLN A 109 9.95 4.30 -5.81
C GLN A 109 10.67 5.51 -6.44
N PRO A 110 10.50 6.73 -5.88
CA PRO A 110 11.17 7.95 -6.38
C PRO A 110 12.65 7.99 -5.99
N TYR A 111 13.46 7.21 -6.71
CA TYR A 111 14.88 7.01 -6.42
C TYR A 111 15.69 8.30 -6.37
N ASP A 112 15.42 9.25 -7.26
CA ASP A 112 16.19 10.50 -7.36
C ASP A 112 15.98 11.39 -6.11
N GLU A 113 14.77 11.41 -5.57
CA GLU A 113 14.40 12.26 -4.44
C GLU A 113 14.66 11.59 -3.08
N LEU A 114 14.23 10.34 -2.91
CA LEU A 114 14.22 9.63 -1.63
C LEU A 114 15.26 8.51 -1.52
N GLY A 115 15.95 8.18 -2.61
CA GLY A 115 16.84 7.02 -2.67
C GLY A 115 16.07 5.70 -2.78
N LEU A 116 16.72 4.59 -2.40
CA LEU A 116 16.09 3.27 -2.38
C LEU A 116 14.98 3.23 -1.32
N CYS A 117 13.74 3.42 -1.74
CA CYS A 117 12.59 3.50 -0.84
C CYS A 117 11.32 2.84 -1.40
N VAL A 118 10.35 2.64 -0.50
CA VAL A 118 8.94 2.39 -0.80
C VAL A 118 8.16 3.58 -0.27
N LEU A 119 7.54 4.35 -1.16
CA LEU A 119 6.62 5.43 -0.80
C LEU A 119 5.18 4.96 -0.97
N GLY A 120 4.52 4.54 0.11
CA GLY A 120 3.11 4.19 0.08
C GLY A 120 2.24 5.40 -0.24
N LEU A 121 1.36 5.27 -1.23
CA LEU A 121 0.52 6.35 -1.74
C LEU A 121 -0.96 6.11 -1.41
N HIS A 122 -1.44 4.91 -1.73
CA HIS A 122 -2.86 4.63 -1.71
C HIS A 122 -3.15 3.19 -1.31
N ALA A 123 -4.05 3.01 -0.35
CA ALA A 123 -4.51 1.72 0.11
C ALA A 123 -6.00 1.55 -0.25
N HIS A 124 -6.34 0.42 -0.87
CA HIS A 124 -7.71 0.12 -1.26
C HIS A 124 -8.02 -1.36 -1.13
N GLU A 125 -9.30 -1.65 -0.92
CA GLU A 125 -9.82 -2.97 -1.18
C GLU A 125 -10.05 -3.10 -2.68
N LYS A 126 -9.56 -4.19 -3.28
CA LYS A 126 -9.80 -4.49 -4.67
C LYS A 126 -11.24 -4.96 -4.85
N GLU A 127 -12.00 -4.20 -5.61
CA GLU A 127 -13.34 -4.59 -6.05
C GLU A 127 -13.26 -5.59 -7.22
N ILE A 128 -14.18 -6.55 -7.19
CA ILE A 128 -14.34 -7.61 -8.18
C ILE A 128 -15.82 -7.66 -8.53
N ILE A 129 -16.14 -7.45 -9.80
CA ILE A 129 -17.48 -7.55 -10.34
C ILE A 129 -17.59 -8.91 -11.05
N ASP A 130 -18.34 -9.82 -10.45
CA ASP A 130 -18.50 -11.19 -10.96
C ASP A 130 -19.08 -11.18 -12.37
N GLY A 131 -18.41 -11.89 -13.30
CA GLY A 131 -18.81 -11.94 -14.71
C GLY A 131 -18.44 -10.70 -15.55
N ASP A 132 -17.94 -9.62 -14.93
CA ASP A 132 -17.53 -8.40 -15.64
C ASP A 132 -16.07 -8.05 -15.37
N ALA A 133 -15.20 -8.72 -16.13
CA ALA A 133 -13.77 -8.47 -16.10
C ALA A 133 -13.41 -7.04 -16.55
N GLN A 134 -14.20 -6.43 -17.44
CA GLN A 134 -13.94 -5.07 -17.92
C GLN A 134 -14.25 -4.04 -16.85
N ALA A 135 -15.40 -4.13 -16.16
CA ALA A 135 -15.73 -3.28 -15.04
C ALA A 135 -14.73 -3.45 -13.89
N THR A 136 -14.38 -4.70 -13.56
CA THR A 136 -13.34 -5.00 -12.56
C THR A 136 -12.00 -4.34 -12.91
N LYS A 137 -11.63 -4.33 -14.19
CA LYS A 137 -10.41 -3.67 -14.68
C LYS A 137 -10.52 -2.14 -14.56
N ARG A 138 -11.64 -1.54 -14.97
CA ARG A 138 -11.86 -0.09 -14.88
C ARG A 138 -11.75 0.40 -13.44
N LEU A 139 -12.41 -0.29 -12.49
CA LEU A 139 -12.31 0.04 -11.08
C LEU A 139 -10.87 -0.02 -10.55
N GLN A 140 -10.08 -1.00 -11.00
CA GLN A 140 -8.66 -1.06 -10.65
C GLN A 140 -7.87 0.08 -11.31
N ASP A 141 -8.17 0.42 -12.56
CA ASP A 141 -7.54 1.53 -13.27
C ASP A 141 -7.80 2.87 -12.57
N ASP A 142 -9.01 3.09 -12.03
CA ASP A 142 -9.35 4.29 -11.26
C ASP A 142 -8.51 4.43 -9.97
N GLN A 143 -8.21 3.31 -9.30
CA GLN A 143 -7.33 3.32 -8.11
C GLN A 143 -5.88 3.64 -8.48
N ILE A 144 -5.43 3.20 -9.66
CA ILE A 144 -4.10 3.50 -10.18
C ILE A 144 -4.03 4.99 -10.54
N ASP A 145 -5.04 5.54 -11.20
CA ASP A 145 -5.09 6.96 -11.57
C ASP A 145 -5.04 7.86 -10.31
N LEU A 146 -5.75 7.49 -9.24
CA LEU A 146 -5.65 8.20 -7.96
C LEU A 146 -4.23 8.17 -7.38
N ALA A 147 -3.56 7.02 -7.43
CA ALA A 147 -2.18 6.91 -6.95
C ALA A 147 -1.20 7.72 -7.81
N GLU A 148 -1.38 7.74 -9.14
CA GLU A 148 -0.61 8.57 -10.07
C GLU A 148 -0.80 10.07 -9.78
N GLN A 149 -2.02 10.49 -9.47
CA GLN A 149 -2.31 11.87 -9.05
C GLN A 149 -1.63 12.22 -7.72
N LEU A 150 -1.71 11.34 -6.71
CA LEU A 150 -1.03 11.53 -5.42
C LEU A 150 0.49 11.61 -5.60
N PHE A 151 1.05 10.75 -6.45
CA PHE A 151 2.46 10.79 -6.78
C PHE A 151 2.85 12.10 -7.47
N SER A 152 2.11 12.52 -8.49
CA SER A 152 2.44 13.73 -9.26
C SER A 152 2.29 15.01 -8.43
N SER A 153 1.19 15.12 -7.69
CA SER A 153 0.90 16.30 -6.86
C SER A 153 1.80 16.41 -5.63
N GLY A 154 2.21 15.28 -5.04
CA GLY A 154 3.08 15.28 -3.85
C GLY A 154 4.52 15.68 -4.14
N ARG A 155 5.00 15.66 -5.39
CA ARG A 155 6.41 15.90 -5.71
C ARG A 155 6.95 17.25 -5.21
N SER A 156 6.14 18.31 -5.29
CA SER A 156 6.53 19.66 -4.85
C SER A 156 6.75 19.78 -3.34
N THR A 157 6.16 18.88 -2.55
CA THR A 157 6.28 18.84 -1.09
C THR A 157 7.08 17.64 -0.60
N CYS A 158 7.83 16.98 -1.51
CA CYS A 158 8.52 15.72 -1.20
C CYS A 158 7.56 14.68 -0.60
N TRP A 159 6.34 14.61 -1.16
CA TRP A 159 5.21 13.77 -0.73
C TRP A 159 4.84 13.92 0.75
N GLY A 160 5.16 15.08 1.33
CA GLY A 160 4.97 15.35 2.76
C GLY A 160 5.80 14.44 3.66
N VAL A 161 6.97 13.97 3.19
CA VAL A 161 7.90 13.18 3.99
C VAL A 161 9.29 13.81 4.05
N GLN A 162 9.97 13.62 5.17
CA GLN A 162 11.37 14.01 5.30
C GLN A 162 12.27 12.80 5.01
N ARG A 163 13.18 12.95 4.04
CA ARG A 163 14.16 11.90 3.70
C ARG A 163 15.00 11.55 4.93
N ARG A 164 15.09 10.26 5.24
CA ARG A 164 15.94 9.76 6.32
C ARG A 164 17.38 9.65 5.84
N SER A 165 18.30 10.12 6.67
CA SER A 165 19.74 10.17 6.37
C SER A 165 20.43 8.80 6.44
N GLN A 166 19.71 7.71 6.73
CA GLN A 166 20.32 6.43 7.16
C GLN A 166 20.90 5.57 6.04
N HIS A 167 20.78 5.97 4.78
CA HIS A 167 21.49 5.32 3.68
C HIS A 167 22.51 6.30 3.13
N GLY A 168 23.69 6.32 3.77
CA GLY A 168 24.86 7.06 3.33
C GLY A 168 25.35 6.56 1.97
N SER A 169 24.66 6.96 0.89
CA SER A 169 25.24 6.98 -0.43
C SER A 169 25.95 8.31 -0.53
N LYS A 170 27.27 8.30 -0.40
CA LYS A 170 28.10 9.33 -1.03
C LYS A 170 27.66 9.34 -2.49
N LEU A 171 26.90 10.36 -2.89
CA LEU A 171 26.76 10.69 -4.30
C LEU A 171 28.19 10.76 -4.87
N PRO A 172 28.53 10.03 -5.95
CA PRO A 172 29.82 10.24 -6.57
C PRO A 172 29.85 11.71 -7.00
N THR A 173 30.76 12.46 -6.40
CA THR A 173 31.13 13.80 -6.85
C THR A 173 31.47 13.68 -8.33
N ARG A 174 30.60 14.21 -9.18
CA ARG A 174 30.98 14.56 -10.55
C ARG A 174 32.01 15.67 -10.44
N THR A 175 33.28 15.30 -10.51
CA THR A 175 34.36 16.25 -10.75
C THR A 175 34.14 16.85 -12.15
N PRO A 176 34.34 18.17 -12.32
CA PRO A 176 34.13 18.89 -13.58
C PRO A 176 35.00 18.36 -14.73
#